data_AF-A0AAV9HMC0-F1
#
_entry.id   AF-A0AAV9HMC0-F1
#
_cell.length_a   1.000
_cell.length_b   1.000
_cell.length_c   1.000
_cell.angle_alpha   90.00
_cell.angle_beta   90.00
_cell.angle_gamma   90.00
#
_symmetry.space_group_name_H-M   'P 1'
#
loop_
_entity.id
_entity.type
_entity.pdbx_description
1 polymer ?
#
loop_
_entity_poly.entity_id
_entity_poly.type
_entity_poly.pdbx_seq_one_letter_code
_entity_poly.pdbx_strand_id
1 'polypeptide(L)'
;SPTKRGSRNPSSVSAKRKAKWSAPAVYTSEKSPLRKADLRAMLLNPRAWAVLPPEARAKILAKLPSQEHILDAGTENARPNIASLMNDNNFRHDCARYTENIGAGRHDPEWLRQAWIAQKKHMRGDFDEVEREDFKSQWGVELP
;
A
#
# COMPACT_ATOMS: atom_id res chain seq x y z
N SER A 1 -43.43 -31.58 11.09
CA SER A 1 -41.98 -31.31 11.18
C SER A 1 -41.73 -29.82 11.13
N PRO A 2 -41.17 -29.16 12.16
CA PRO A 2 -40.77 -27.76 12.05
C PRO A 2 -39.27 -27.64 11.80
N THR A 3 -38.90 -26.91 10.75
CA THR A 3 -37.52 -26.67 10.31
C THR A 3 -36.83 -25.69 11.26
N LYS A 4 -35.80 -26.16 11.99
CA LYS A 4 -34.94 -25.34 12.86
C LYS A 4 -34.21 -24.27 12.03
N ARG A 5 -34.63 -23.02 12.13
CA ARG A 5 -33.92 -21.86 11.56
C ARG A 5 -32.80 -21.49 12.54
N GLY A 6 -31.55 -21.80 12.19
CA GLY A 6 -30.38 -21.53 13.03
C GLY A 6 -30.18 -20.03 13.28
N SER A 7 -30.37 -19.61 14.54
CA SER A 7 -30.00 -18.27 15.01
C SER A 7 -28.48 -18.14 15.03
N ARG A 8 -27.91 -17.23 14.23
CA ARG A 8 -26.47 -16.94 14.25
C ARG A 8 -26.18 -15.98 15.40
N ASN A 9 -25.35 -16.41 16.35
CA ASN A 9 -24.91 -15.57 17.47
C ASN A 9 -24.17 -14.31 16.97
N PRO A 10 -24.64 -13.09 17.32
CA PRO A 10 -24.07 -11.83 16.84
C PRO A 10 -22.63 -11.58 17.34
N SER A 11 -22.26 -12.15 18.49
CA SER A 11 -20.91 -12.09 19.07
C SER A 11 -19.83 -12.70 18.16
N SER A 12 -20.15 -13.82 17.51
CA SER A 12 -19.21 -14.51 16.60
C SER A 12 -18.91 -13.71 15.33
N VAL A 13 -19.87 -12.90 14.86
CA VAL A 13 -19.74 -12.09 13.64
C VAL A 13 -18.86 -10.87 13.89
N SER A 14 -18.96 -10.26 15.08
CA SER A 14 -18.10 -9.16 15.53
C SER A 14 -16.62 -9.56 15.58
N ALA A 15 -16.31 -10.72 16.17
CA ALA A 15 -14.94 -11.22 16.27
C ALA A 15 -14.30 -11.49 14.90
N LYS A 16 -15.04 -12.10 13.96
CA LYS A 16 -14.57 -12.34 12.58
C LYS A 16 -14.31 -11.05 11.81
N ARG A 17 -15.13 -10.01 12.02
CA ARG A 17 -14.91 -8.68 11.43
C ARG A 17 -13.64 -8.03 11.98
N LYS A 18 -13.42 -8.11 13.31
CA LYS A 18 -12.19 -7.58 13.93
C LYS A 18 -10.93 -8.28 13.41
N ALA A 19 -10.97 -9.61 13.26
CA ALA A 19 -9.86 -10.38 12.69
C ALA A 19 -9.55 -10.04 11.22
N LYS A 20 -10.56 -9.61 10.44
CA LYS A 20 -10.34 -9.14 9.07
C LYS A 20 -9.62 -7.78 9.01
N TRP A 21 -9.78 -6.97 10.04
CA TRP A 21 -9.19 -5.63 10.16
C TRP A 21 -7.92 -5.59 11.02
N SER A 22 -7.39 -6.73 11.45
CA SER A 22 -6.12 -6.79 12.17
C SER A 22 -4.91 -6.81 11.22
N ALA A 23 -3.85 -6.09 11.59
CA ALA A 23 -2.53 -6.33 11.05
C ALA A 23 -2.08 -7.77 11.40
N PRO A 24 -1.43 -8.53 10.49
CA PRO A 24 -0.97 -8.13 9.15
C PRO A 24 -2.01 -8.35 8.03
N ALA A 25 -3.11 -9.04 8.31
CA ALA A 25 -4.08 -9.49 7.29
C ALA A 25 -4.66 -8.35 6.44
N VAL A 26 -4.74 -7.14 6.96
CA VAL A 26 -5.21 -5.95 6.24
C VAL A 26 -4.30 -5.54 5.08
N TYR A 27 -2.99 -5.68 5.20
CA TYR A 27 -2.05 -5.18 4.18
C TYR A 27 -1.31 -6.26 3.40
N THR A 28 -1.34 -7.53 3.85
CA THR A 28 -0.70 -8.64 3.13
C THR A 28 -1.66 -9.58 2.43
N SER A 29 -2.94 -9.64 2.83
CA SER A 29 -3.87 -10.63 2.27
C SER A 29 -4.56 -10.14 1.00
N GLU A 30 -4.62 -10.99 -0.02
CA GLU A 30 -5.45 -10.77 -1.23
C GLU A 30 -6.94 -10.54 -0.93
N LYS A 31 -7.42 -11.14 0.16
CA LYS A 31 -8.81 -11.03 0.62
C LYS A 31 -9.02 -9.84 1.56
N SER A 32 -8.02 -8.95 1.64
CA SER A 32 -8.05 -7.76 2.47
C SER A 32 -9.32 -6.93 2.22
N PRO A 33 -9.91 -6.35 3.28
CA PRO A 33 -11.00 -5.41 3.13
C PRO A 33 -10.59 -4.15 2.34
N LEU A 34 -9.29 -3.80 2.30
CA LEU A 34 -8.80 -2.62 1.59
C LEU A 34 -9.01 -2.72 0.08
N ARG A 35 -9.06 -3.93 -0.50
CA ARG A 35 -9.34 -4.12 -1.94
C ARG A 35 -10.69 -3.55 -2.36
N LYS A 36 -11.67 -3.52 -1.44
CA LYS A 36 -13.03 -3.03 -1.73
C LYS A 36 -13.31 -1.65 -1.13
N ALA A 37 -12.41 -1.14 -0.30
CA ALA A 37 -12.57 0.15 0.34
C ALA A 37 -11.94 1.24 -0.54
N ASP A 38 -12.51 2.44 -0.52
CA ASP A 38 -11.87 3.61 -1.12
C ASP A 38 -10.74 4.09 -0.19
N LEU A 39 -9.53 3.58 -0.45
CA LEU A 39 -8.34 3.91 0.33
C LEU A 39 -8.05 5.41 0.32
N ARG A 40 -8.25 6.07 -0.83
CA ARG A 40 -8.01 7.50 -0.97
C ARG A 40 -8.96 8.29 -0.07
N ALA A 41 -10.26 8.01 -0.14
CA ALA A 41 -11.24 8.68 0.71
C ALA A 41 -10.98 8.44 2.21
N MET A 42 -10.50 7.24 2.58
CA MET A 42 -10.14 6.91 3.96
C MET A 42 -8.93 7.72 4.45
N LEU A 43 -7.88 7.83 3.65
CA LEU A 43 -6.66 8.58 4.01
C LEU A 43 -6.85 10.09 3.99
N LEU A 44 -7.72 10.61 3.10
CA LEU A 44 -8.08 12.04 3.06
C LEU A 44 -9.06 12.44 4.17
N ASN A 45 -9.57 11.51 4.97
CA ASN A 45 -10.51 11.84 6.03
C ASN A 45 -9.78 12.49 7.22
N PRO A 46 -10.12 13.73 7.63
CA PRO A 46 -9.49 14.39 8.78
C PRO A 46 -9.64 13.59 10.08
N ARG A 47 -10.72 12.81 10.22
CA ARG A 47 -10.95 11.95 11.38
C ARG A 47 -9.93 10.81 11.46
N ALA A 48 -9.45 10.31 10.31
CA ALA A 48 -8.40 9.30 10.28
C ALA A 48 -7.09 9.84 10.84
N TRP A 49 -6.78 11.12 10.62
CA TRP A 49 -5.63 11.79 11.24
C TRP A 49 -5.81 11.99 12.75
N ALA A 50 -7.00 12.41 13.17
CA ALA A 50 -7.30 12.74 14.56
C ALA A 50 -7.21 11.54 15.52
N VAL A 51 -7.48 10.31 15.05
CA VAL A 51 -7.42 9.09 15.87
C VAL A 51 -5.99 8.54 16.04
N LEU A 52 -5.02 9.03 15.26
CA LEU A 52 -3.64 8.54 15.34
C LEU A 52 -2.91 9.15 16.55
N PRO A 53 -2.08 8.36 17.25
CA PRO A 53 -1.23 8.88 18.31
C PRO A 53 -0.06 9.69 17.72
N PRO A 54 0.56 10.60 18.50
CA PRO A 54 1.59 11.51 18.02
C PRO A 54 2.78 10.82 17.34
N GLU A 55 3.23 9.67 17.86
CA GLU A 55 4.34 8.92 17.27
C GLU A 55 4.01 8.34 15.89
N ALA A 56 2.75 7.95 15.66
CA ALA A 56 2.30 7.47 14.37
C ALA A 56 2.20 8.61 13.36
N ARG A 57 1.73 9.78 13.80
CA ARG A 57 1.68 11.00 12.98
C ARG A 57 3.07 11.40 12.51
N ALA A 58 4.05 11.45 13.41
CA ALA A 58 5.44 11.77 13.08
C ALA A 58 6.02 10.81 12.03
N LYS A 59 5.78 9.49 12.18
CA LYS A 59 6.22 8.49 11.20
C LYS A 59 5.59 8.68 9.82
N ILE A 60 4.33 9.07 9.75
CA ILE A 60 3.64 9.33 8.48
C ILE A 60 4.20 10.59 7.81
N LEU A 61 4.38 11.67 8.56
CA LEU A 61 4.95 12.91 8.05
C LEU A 61 6.37 12.71 7.50
N ALA A 62 7.19 11.90 8.18
CA ALA A 62 8.54 11.56 7.73
C ALA A 62 8.57 10.71 6.45
N LYS A 63 7.46 10.09 6.05
CA LYS A 63 7.35 9.31 4.81
C LYS A 63 6.83 10.11 3.63
N LEU A 64 6.32 11.32 3.84
CA LEU A 64 5.89 12.18 2.74
C LEU A 64 7.12 12.72 2.01
N PRO A 65 7.16 12.63 0.67
CA PRO A 65 8.34 13.00 -0.11
C PRO A 65 8.58 14.51 -0.17
N SER A 66 7.54 15.32 0.02
CA SER A 66 7.60 16.79 -0.04
C SER A 66 6.95 17.43 1.18
N GLN A 67 7.57 18.49 1.70
CA GLN A 67 7.00 19.32 2.76
C GLN A 67 5.82 20.18 2.27
N GLU A 68 5.62 20.31 0.95
CA GLU A 68 4.47 21.02 0.37
C GLU A 68 3.13 20.36 0.71
N HIS A 69 3.15 19.05 0.99
CA HIS A 69 1.97 18.30 1.44
C HIS A 69 1.81 18.31 2.96
N ILE A 70 2.55 19.14 3.69
CA ILE A 70 2.50 19.26 5.15
C ILE A 70 2.13 20.70 5.52
N LEU A 71 1.02 20.85 6.25
CA LEU A 71 0.70 22.11 6.94
C LEU A 71 1.43 22.14 8.28
N ASP A 72 1.85 23.34 8.67
CA ASP A 72 2.49 23.60 9.97
C ASP A 72 3.75 22.74 10.20
N ALA A 73 4.51 22.50 9.12
CA ALA A 73 5.72 21.69 9.14
C ALA A 73 6.72 22.19 10.20
N GLY A 74 7.32 21.26 10.94
CA GLY A 74 8.26 21.58 12.02
C GLY A 74 7.61 21.99 13.35
N THR A 75 6.27 22.01 13.43
CA THR A 75 5.53 22.25 14.68
C THR A 75 4.91 20.97 15.23
N GLU A 76 4.46 20.99 16.49
CA GLU A 76 3.70 19.90 17.10
C GLU A 76 2.34 19.67 16.42
N ASN A 77 1.83 20.67 15.69
CA ASN A 77 0.56 20.62 14.98
C ASN A 77 0.69 20.17 13.51
N ALA A 78 1.89 19.73 13.09
CA ALA A 78 2.15 19.31 11.73
C ALA A 78 1.13 18.24 11.27
N ARG A 79 0.54 18.48 10.10
CA ARG A 79 -0.52 17.63 9.55
C ARG A 79 -0.47 17.59 8.03
N PRO A 80 -0.95 16.51 7.39
CA PRO A 80 -1.06 16.45 5.95
C PRO A 80 -1.98 17.56 5.41
N ASN A 81 -1.54 18.24 4.36
CA ASN A 81 -2.37 19.15 3.58
C ASN A 81 -3.34 18.33 2.72
N ILE A 82 -4.52 18.02 3.27
CA ILE A 82 -5.53 17.20 2.61
C ILE A 82 -5.98 17.81 1.27
N ALA A 83 -6.08 19.14 1.18
CA ALA A 83 -6.48 19.81 -0.07
C ALA A 83 -5.43 19.64 -1.18
N SER A 84 -4.14 19.71 -0.81
CA SER A 84 -3.05 19.44 -1.74
C SER A 84 -3.02 17.97 -2.16
N LEU A 85 -3.07 17.03 -1.20
CA LEU A 85 -3.09 15.58 -1.47
C LEU A 85 -4.31 15.15 -2.29
N MET A 86 -5.45 15.80 -2.12
CA MET A 86 -6.66 15.51 -2.89
C MET A 86 -6.46 15.79 -4.38
N ASN A 87 -5.66 16.79 -4.74
CA ASN A 87 -5.40 17.20 -6.12
C ASN A 87 -4.11 16.57 -6.71
N ASP A 88 -3.31 15.89 -5.90
CA ASP A 88 -2.11 15.21 -6.37
C ASP A 88 -2.45 13.90 -7.12
N ASN A 89 -2.02 13.83 -8.38
CA ASN A 89 -2.18 12.64 -9.21
C ASN A 89 -1.31 11.48 -8.73
N ASN A 90 -0.12 11.74 -8.20
CA ASN A 90 0.76 10.69 -7.68
C ASN A 90 0.09 9.97 -6.51
N PHE A 91 -0.42 10.73 -5.53
CA PHE A 91 -1.17 10.16 -4.41
C PHE A 91 -2.40 9.35 -4.87
N ARG A 92 -3.14 9.83 -5.87
CA ARG A 92 -4.27 9.09 -6.47
C ARG A 92 -3.82 7.76 -7.07
N HIS A 93 -2.76 7.78 -7.88
CA HIS A 93 -2.24 6.59 -8.53
C HIS A 93 -1.65 5.61 -7.53
N ASP A 94 -0.94 6.08 -6.50
CA ASP A 94 -0.39 5.22 -5.46
C ASP A 94 -1.47 4.51 -4.66
N CYS A 95 -2.56 5.21 -4.30
CA CYS A 95 -3.70 4.58 -3.65
C CYS A 95 -4.32 3.47 -4.52
N ALA A 96 -4.56 3.76 -5.81
CA ALA A 96 -5.12 2.78 -6.74
C ALA A 96 -4.18 1.57 -6.93
N ARG A 97 -2.90 1.83 -7.22
CA ARG A 97 -1.86 0.82 -7.42
C ARG A 97 -1.71 -0.06 -6.18
N TYR A 98 -1.73 0.52 -4.97
CA TYR A 98 -1.65 -0.24 -3.73
C TYR A 98 -2.85 -1.19 -3.56
N THR A 99 -4.07 -0.72 -3.81
CA THR A 99 -5.27 -1.59 -3.74
C THR A 99 -5.25 -2.71 -4.78
N GLU A 100 -4.74 -2.43 -5.98
CA GLU A 100 -4.54 -3.43 -7.03
C GLU A 100 -3.47 -4.45 -6.63
N ASN A 101 -2.33 -3.99 -6.12
CA ASN A 101 -1.23 -4.83 -5.66
C ASN A 101 -1.65 -5.80 -4.56
N ILE A 102 -2.43 -5.32 -3.59
CA ILE A 102 -3.03 -6.17 -2.56
C ILE A 102 -3.91 -7.23 -3.23
N GLY A 103 -4.80 -6.83 -4.14
CA GLY A 103 -5.71 -7.76 -4.82
C GLY A 103 -5.01 -8.80 -5.70
N ALA A 104 -3.79 -8.50 -6.16
CA ALA A 104 -2.96 -9.37 -6.98
C ALA A 104 -1.95 -10.20 -6.16
N GLY A 105 -2.00 -10.15 -4.82
CA GLY A 105 -1.09 -10.92 -3.96
C GLY A 105 0.35 -10.40 -3.93
N ARG A 106 0.60 -9.21 -4.50
CA ARG A 106 1.95 -8.60 -4.59
C ARG A 106 2.47 -8.09 -3.23
N HIS A 107 1.77 -8.37 -2.14
CA HIS A 107 2.19 -8.06 -0.77
C HIS A 107 2.25 -9.32 0.10
N ASP A 108 2.18 -10.50 -0.52
CA ASP A 108 2.53 -11.75 0.14
C ASP A 108 4.02 -11.73 0.53
N PRO A 109 4.39 -12.22 1.73
CA PRO A 109 5.79 -12.23 2.18
C PRO A 109 6.76 -12.90 1.21
N GLU A 110 6.32 -13.96 0.52
CA GLU A 110 7.16 -14.66 -0.45
C GLU A 110 7.34 -13.82 -1.72
N TRP A 111 6.28 -13.15 -2.18
CA TRP A 111 6.38 -12.21 -3.30
C TRP A 111 7.37 -11.09 -3.00
N LEU A 112 7.30 -10.51 -1.80
CA LEU A 112 8.23 -9.46 -1.38
C LEU A 112 9.68 -9.97 -1.33
N ARG A 113 9.89 -11.18 -0.79
CA ARG A 113 11.22 -11.83 -0.78
C ARG A 113 11.79 -11.98 -2.19
N GLN A 114 10.98 -12.46 -3.13
CA GLN A 114 11.38 -12.64 -4.52
C GLN A 114 11.68 -11.30 -5.20
N ALA A 115 10.88 -10.26 -4.95
CA ALA A 115 11.13 -8.91 -5.47
C ALA A 115 12.48 -8.36 -5.00
N TRP A 116 12.84 -8.53 -3.72
CA TRP A 116 14.16 -8.11 -3.22
C TRP A 116 15.30 -8.92 -3.85
N ILE A 117 15.11 -10.22 -4.08
CA ILE A 117 16.13 -11.04 -4.76
C ILE A 117 16.31 -10.56 -6.20
N ALA A 118 15.23 -10.33 -6.93
CA ALA A 118 15.27 -9.82 -8.30
C ALA A 118 15.96 -8.44 -8.36
N GLN A 119 15.61 -7.54 -7.44
CA GLN A 119 16.26 -6.23 -7.34
C GLN A 119 17.76 -6.35 -7.05
N LYS A 120 18.17 -7.25 -6.15
CA LYS A 120 19.60 -7.51 -5.88
C LYS A 120 20.33 -8.07 -7.10
N LYS A 121 19.68 -8.94 -7.88
CA LYS A 121 20.24 -9.48 -9.14
C LYS A 121 20.41 -8.38 -10.19
N HIS A 122 19.41 -7.50 -10.35
CA HIS A 122 19.52 -6.32 -11.22
C HIS A 122 20.67 -5.40 -10.78
N MET A 123 20.76 -5.07 -9.49
CA MET A 123 21.84 -4.21 -8.98
C MET A 123 23.23 -4.83 -9.14
N ARG A 124 23.33 -6.16 -9.22
CA ARG A 124 24.59 -6.88 -9.44
C ARG A 124 24.98 -6.96 -10.92
N GLY A 125 24.12 -6.50 -11.82
CA GLY A 125 24.35 -6.55 -13.27
C GLY A 125 24.18 -7.95 -13.87
N ASP A 126 23.48 -8.86 -13.17
CA ASP A 126 23.28 -10.25 -13.62
C ASP A 126 22.52 -10.34 -14.96
N PHE A 127 21.86 -9.25 -15.37
CA PHE A 127 21.10 -9.16 -16.62
C PHE A 127 21.75 -8.24 -17.66
N ASP A 128 22.84 -7.55 -17.32
CA ASP A 128 23.44 -6.54 -18.19
C ASP A 128 23.99 -7.15 -19.49
N GLU A 129 24.47 -8.39 -19.42
CA GLU A 129 24.99 -9.11 -20.59
C GLU A 129 23.86 -9.59 -21.51
N VAL A 130 22.75 -10.08 -20.94
CA VAL A 130 21.56 -10.46 -21.70
C VAL A 130 20.91 -9.24 -22.35
N GLU A 131 20.84 -8.10 -21.64
CA GLU A 131 20.35 -6.84 -22.22
C GLU A 131 21.25 -6.32 -23.35
N ARG A 132 22.57 -6.42 -23.22
CA ARG A 132 23.50 -6.06 -24.31
C ARG A 132 23.34 -6.96 -25.53
N GLU A 133 23.18 -8.27 -25.33
CA GLU A 133 22.95 -9.22 -26.42
C GLU A 133 21.59 -9.00 -27.10
N ASP A 134 20.52 -8.80 -26.33
CA ASP A 134 19.19 -8.49 -26.87
C ASP A 134 19.18 -7.15 -27.62
N PHE A 135 19.86 -6.13 -27.09
CA PHE A 135 20.00 -4.84 -27.75
C PHE A 135 20.75 -4.98 -29.08
N LYS A 136 21.88 -5.70 -29.09
CA LYS A 136 22.65 -5.99 -30.30
C LYS A 136 21.82 -6.78 -31.32
N SER A 137 21.03 -7.76 -30.88
CA SER A 137 20.18 -8.57 -31.76
C SER A 137 19.00 -7.77 -32.34
N GLN A 138 18.38 -6.88 -31.57
CA GLN A 138 17.19 -6.14 -32.01
C GLN A 138 17.55 -4.89 -32.80
N TRP A 139 18.66 -4.22 -32.46
CA TRP A 139 19.02 -2.92 -33.03
C TRP A 139 20.27 -2.97 -33.89
N GLY A 140 21.04 -4.06 -33.88
CA GLY A 140 22.23 -4.24 -34.71
C GLY A 140 23.43 -3.37 -34.30
N VAL A 141 23.37 -2.72 -33.13
CA VAL A 141 24.40 -1.81 -32.64
C VAL A 141 24.96 -2.32 -31.31
N GLU A 142 26.28 -2.27 -31.15
CA GLU A 142 26.93 -2.53 -29.86
C GLU A 142 26.91 -1.27 -28.98
N LEU A 143 26.45 -1.42 -27.73
CA LEU A 143 26.56 -0.37 -26.72
C LEU A 143 28.06 -0.17 -26.37
N PRO A 144 28.57 1.08 -26.32
CA PRO A 144 29.98 1.37 -26.05
C PRO A 144 30.42 1.04 -24.63
#